data_AF-A0A7V6V500-F1
#
_entry.id   AF-A0A7V6V500-F1
#
_cell.length_a   1.000
_cell.length_b   1.000
_cell.length_c   1.000
_cell.angle_alpha   90.00
_cell.angle_beta   90.00
_cell.angle_gamma   90.00
#
_symmetry.space_group_name_H-M   'P 1'
#
loop_
_entity.id
_entity.type
_entity.pdbx_description
1 polymer ?
#
loop_
_entity_poly.entity_id
_entity_poly.type
_entity_poly.pdbx_seq_one_letter_code
_entity_poly.pdbx_strand_id
1 'polypeptide(L)'
;MNHAQLAEIYQEALSLRWSPVAVRLMKAGEEIPEGMVEPTLPLRHCQSIIVARRGYCLYMPPRKHACPDGSGILGLTEMSPKLRSGDLYLLFKKLPDIECARKMIASRPEFEPGTHQATLVAPLERANFEPDVVIFTVWPEQAMWLCCAKTYASGERQVFRTSGYNSTCADLLVQVMKSGEMNITFGCYGARASTEIDDSELYVSVPYEQLPVLAESLPKLAAKSIPEERRKIYLPPIMDNISRPGQDDDGKVELLIDEERCNGCSLCEAFCPASVFEMMEHNGAMKAVVIKAENCSACYTCVGQCPQRAIQLRHAKI
;
A
#
# COMPACT_ATOMS: atom_id res chain seq x y z
N MET A 1 -2.13 2.84 22.18
CA MET A 1 -2.57 1.49 21.76
C MET A 1 -1.38 0.55 21.92
N ASN A 2 -1.59 -0.65 22.47
CA ASN A 2 -0.53 -1.66 22.53
C ASN A 2 -0.40 -2.41 21.18
N HIS A 3 0.62 -3.25 21.01
CA HIS A 3 0.86 -3.94 19.74
C HIS A 3 -0.29 -4.86 19.30
N ALA A 4 -0.93 -5.57 20.23
CA ALA A 4 -2.05 -6.47 19.91
C ALA A 4 -3.26 -5.69 19.39
N GLN A 5 -3.61 -4.57 20.04
CA GLN A 5 -4.67 -3.67 19.60
C GLN A 5 -4.37 -3.08 18.22
N LEU A 6 -3.11 -2.69 17.97
CA LEU A 6 -2.72 -2.19 16.66
C LEU A 6 -2.91 -3.27 15.60
N ALA A 7 -2.35 -4.47 15.82
CA ALA A 7 -2.47 -5.59 14.88
C ALA A 7 -3.93 -5.91 14.53
N GLU A 8 -4.80 -5.99 15.55
CA GLU A 8 -6.24 -6.23 15.40
C GLU A 8 -6.89 -5.18 14.49
N ILE A 9 -6.67 -3.88 14.76
CA ILE A 9 -7.23 -2.79 13.94
C ILE A 9 -6.84 -2.92 12.46
N TYR A 10 -5.56 -3.18 12.17
CA TYR A 10 -5.11 -3.34 10.79
C TYR A 10 -5.69 -4.58 10.12
N GLN A 11 -5.70 -5.71 10.84
CA GLN A 11 -6.20 -6.97 10.30
C GLN A 11 -7.69 -6.87 9.96
N GLU A 12 -8.48 -6.27 10.84
CA GLU A 12 -9.92 -6.09 10.61
C GLU A 12 -10.20 -5.08 9.50
N ALA A 13 -9.65 -3.87 9.61
CA ALA A 13 -9.97 -2.78 8.69
C ALA A 13 -9.55 -3.07 7.24
N LEU A 14 -8.40 -3.75 7.06
CA LEU A 14 -7.87 -4.09 5.73
C LEU A 14 -8.21 -5.52 5.30
N SER A 15 -8.78 -6.34 6.18
CA SER A 15 -9.02 -7.77 5.95
C SER A 15 -7.71 -8.50 5.60
N LEU A 16 -6.66 -8.27 6.41
CA LEU A 16 -5.34 -8.82 6.16
C LEU A 16 -5.33 -10.34 6.33
N ARG A 17 -4.69 -11.03 5.38
CA ARG A 17 -4.46 -12.47 5.46
C ARG A 17 -3.42 -12.85 6.51
N TRP A 18 -2.42 -12.00 6.71
CA TRP A 18 -1.27 -12.26 7.56
C TRP A 18 -1.11 -11.17 8.60
N SER A 19 -0.55 -11.52 9.77
CA SER A 19 -0.20 -10.55 10.80
C SER A 19 0.84 -9.55 10.27
N PRO A 20 0.70 -8.24 10.58
CA PRO A 20 1.78 -7.29 10.40
C PRO A 20 3.04 -7.76 11.14
N VAL A 21 4.21 -7.56 10.56
CA VAL A 21 5.48 -8.07 11.10
C VAL A 21 6.28 -6.92 11.70
N ALA A 22 6.45 -6.94 13.02
CA ALA A 22 7.37 -6.08 13.74
C ALA A 22 8.82 -6.47 13.47
N VAL A 23 9.66 -5.48 13.15
CA VAL A 23 11.08 -5.67 12.94
C VAL A 23 11.90 -4.65 13.73
N ARG A 24 12.94 -5.12 14.42
CA ARG A 24 13.95 -4.28 15.07
C ARG A 24 15.35 -4.69 14.65
N LEU A 25 16.21 -3.72 14.35
CA LEU A 25 17.65 -3.91 14.22
C LEU A 25 18.31 -3.67 15.59
N MET A 26 18.55 -4.77 16.30
CA MET A 26 19.05 -4.75 17.68
C MET A 26 20.48 -4.20 17.73
N LYS A 27 20.72 -3.17 18.55
CA LYS A 27 22.04 -2.56 18.73
C LYS A 27 22.91 -3.38 19.69
N ALA A 28 24.20 -3.05 19.70
CA ALA A 28 25.13 -3.66 20.64
C ALA A 28 24.77 -3.35 22.10
N GLY A 29 24.71 -4.39 22.93
CA GLY A 29 24.42 -4.29 24.35
C GLY A 29 22.93 -4.32 24.71
N GLU A 30 22.03 -4.39 23.73
CA GLU A 30 20.61 -4.66 23.99
C GLU A 30 20.42 -6.13 24.39
N GLU A 31 19.51 -6.38 25.34
CA GLU A 31 19.14 -7.72 25.76
C GLU A 31 18.20 -8.35 24.72
N ILE A 32 18.34 -9.66 24.52
CA ILE A 32 17.45 -10.42 23.65
C ILE A 32 16.09 -10.52 24.35
N PRO A 33 14.99 -10.05 23.73
CA PRO A 33 13.66 -10.15 24.33
C PRO A 33 13.26 -11.61 24.60
N GLU A 34 12.46 -11.80 25.64
CA GLU A 34 11.97 -13.13 26.04
C GLU A 34 11.17 -13.82 24.91
N GLY A 35 11.20 -15.15 24.83
CA GLY A 35 10.39 -15.88 23.84
C GLY A 35 10.87 -15.76 22.38
N MET A 36 11.99 -15.09 22.13
CA MET A 36 12.67 -15.10 20.84
C MET A 36 13.34 -16.44 20.56
N VAL A 37 13.17 -16.94 19.35
CA VAL A 37 13.77 -18.20 18.90
C VAL A 37 14.87 -17.90 17.89
N GLU A 38 16.06 -18.45 18.13
CA GLU A 38 17.09 -18.48 17.11
C GLU A 38 16.84 -19.64 16.14
N PRO A 39 16.66 -19.40 14.83
CA PRO A 39 16.33 -20.46 13.89
C PRO A 39 17.48 -21.46 13.76
N THR A 40 17.16 -22.75 13.65
CA THR A 40 18.18 -23.81 13.55
C THR A 40 19.07 -23.62 12.32
N LEU A 41 18.46 -23.30 11.18
CA LEU A 41 19.17 -22.99 9.93
C LEU A 41 19.17 -21.48 9.68
N PRO A 42 20.24 -20.94 9.04
CA PRO A 42 20.24 -19.55 8.59
C PRO A 42 19.08 -19.27 7.62
N LEU A 43 18.40 -18.15 7.82
CA LEU A 43 17.32 -17.67 6.96
C LEU A 43 17.77 -16.43 6.20
N ARG A 44 17.21 -16.20 5.02
CA ARG A 44 17.28 -14.86 4.40
C ARG A 44 16.37 -13.91 5.19
N HIS A 45 16.68 -12.61 5.22
CA HIS A 45 15.83 -11.64 5.89
C HIS A 45 14.37 -11.67 5.37
N CYS A 46 14.17 -11.77 4.06
CA CYS A 46 12.84 -11.96 3.46
C CYS A 46 12.13 -13.22 3.97
N GLN A 47 12.83 -14.34 4.19
CA GLN A 47 12.25 -15.56 4.76
C GLN A 47 11.87 -15.37 6.23
N SER A 48 12.65 -14.60 7.00
CA SER A 48 12.31 -14.30 8.39
C SER A 48 10.99 -13.54 8.52
N ILE A 49 10.69 -12.63 7.59
CA ILE A 49 9.40 -11.91 7.53
C ILE A 49 8.27 -12.90 7.26
N ILE A 50 8.47 -13.85 6.34
CA ILE A 50 7.48 -14.91 6.03
C ILE A 50 7.25 -15.86 7.21
N VAL A 51 8.30 -16.20 7.95
CA VAL A 51 8.18 -17.04 9.14
C VAL A 51 7.48 -16.27 10.27
N ALA A 52 7.81 -14.99 10.44
CA ALA A 52 7.18 -14.14 11.44
C ALA A 52 5.70 -13.88 11.16
N ARG A 53 5.30 -13.60 9.91
CA ARG A 53 3.87 -13.42 9.55
C ARG A 53 2.99 -14.65 9.83
N ARG A 54 3.62 -15.81 10.11
CA ARG A 54 2.99 -17.09 10.48
C ARG A 54 3.04 -17.39 11.99
N GLY A 55 3.47 -16.44 12.82
CA GLY A 55 3.40 -16.56 14.28
C GLY A 55 4.74 -16.73 14.99
N TYR A 56 5.89 -16.77 14.31
CA TYR A 56 7.17 -17.01 14.98
C TYR A 56 7.88 -15.71 15.39
N CYS A 57 8.43 -15.68 16.60
CA CYS A 57 9.27 -14.61 17.11
C CYS A 57 10.74 -15.03 16.97
N LEU A 58 11.52 -14.31 16.17
CA LEU A 58 12.87 -14.69 15.76
C LEU A 58 13.91 -13.71 16.28
N TYR A 59 15.00 -14.27 16.82
CA TYR A 59 16.27 -13.58 17.01
C TYR A 59 17.27 -14.06 15.95
N MET A 60 17.75 -13.15 15.11
CA MET A 60 18.65 -13.47 14.01
C MET A 60 19.99 -12.72 14.13
N PRO A 61 21.00 -13.29 14.79
CA PRO A 61 22.37 -12.75 14.76
C PRO A 61 23.00 -12.98 13.38
N PRO A 62 24.14 -12.34 13.06
CA PRO A 62 24.85 -12.46 11.78
C PRO A 62 24.92 -13.89 11.21
N ARG A 63 25.27 -14.88 12.05
CA ARG A 63 25.39 -16.30 11.64
C ARG A 63 24.08 -16.95 11.18
N LYS A 64 22.94 -16.30 11.44
CA LYS A 64 21.60 -16.76 11.05
C LYS A 64 21.03 -16.01 9.84
N HIS A 65 21.82 -15.12 9.23
CA HIS A 65 21.48 -14.53 7.94
C HIS A 65 22.14 -15.29 6.78
N ALA A 66 21.33 -15.90 5.92
CA ALA A 66 21.79 -16.66 4.75
C ALA A 66 22.15 -15.79 3.53
N CYS A 67 21.81 -14.49 3.56
CA CYS A 67 22.01 -13.58 2.43
C CYS A 67 23.09 -12.54 2.77
N PRO A 68 24.28 -12.59 2.15
CA PRO A 68 25.36 -11.64 2.40
C PRO A 68 25.01 -10.19 2.06
N ASP A 69 24.24 -9.96 0.98
CA ASP A 69 23.68 -8.63 0.68
C ASP A 69 22.80 -8.16 1.84
N GLY A 70 21.89 -9.01 2.31
CA GLY A 70 20.97 -8.67 3.38
C GLY A 70 21.67 -8.35 4.68
N SER A 71 22.60 -9.20 5.15
CA SER A 71 23.34 -8.93 6.39
C SER A 71 24.23 -7.70 6.28
N GLY A 72 24.83 -7.45 5.11
CA GLY A 72 25.61 -6.24 4.87
C GLY A 72 24.77 -4.97 4.88
N ILE A 73 23.66 -4.95 4.15
CA ILE A 73 22.77 -3.78 4.05
C ILE A 73 22.21 -3.38 5.41
N LEU A 74 21.88 -4.37 6.25
CA LEU A 74 21.34 -4.15 7.59
C LEU A 74 22.41 -3.75 8.62
N GLY A 75 23.68 -3.64 8.23
CA GLY A 75 24.77 -3.25 9.13
C GLY A 75 25.19 -4.35 10.11
N LEU A 76 24.88 -5.62 9.84
CA LEU A 76 25.26 -6.75 10.69
C LEU A 76 26.70 -7.22 10.43
N THR A 77 27.12 -7.19 9.16
CA THR A 77 28.40 -7.76 8.71
C THR A 77 29.03 -6.93 7.61
N GLU A 78 30.34 -6.96 7.48
CA GLU A 78 31.03 -6.41 6.29
C GLU A 78 30.69 -7.24 5.04
N MET A 79 30.49 -6.57 3.90
CA MET A 79 30.29 -7.24 2.62
C MET A 79 31.63 -7.70 2.06
N SER A 80 31.63 -8.81 1.31
CA SER A 80 32.84 -9.24 0.62
C SER A 80 33.27 -8.22 -0.45
N PRO A 81 34.58 -8.11 -0.77
CA PRO A 81 35.05 -7.15 -1.77
C PRO A 81 34.33 -7.26 -3.13
N LYS A 82 34.05 -8.49 -3.58
CA LYS A 82 33.33 -8.75 -4.84
C LYS A 82 31.85 -8.35 -4.80
N LEU A 83 31.24 -8.34 -3.62
CA LEU A 83 29.87 -7.87 -3.46
C LEU A 83 29.83 -6.35 -3.45
N ARG A 84 30.73 -5.73 -2.68
CA ARG A 84 30.86 -4.28 -2.55
C ARG A 84 31.24 -3.60 -3.88
N SER A 85 32.08 -4.25 -4.70
CA SER A 85 32.49 -3.73 -6.01
C SER A 85 31.40 -3.82 -7.09
N GLY A 86 30.43 -4.74 -6.93
CA GLY A 86 29.44 -5.09 -7.94
C GLY A 86 29.76 -6.34 -8.78
N ASP A 87 30.96 -6.92 -8.67
CA ASP A 87 31.40 -8.06 -9.50
C ASP A 87 30.46 -9.27 -9.42
N LEU A 88 29.89 -9.54 -8.24
CA LEU A 88 28.93 -10.63 -8.10
C LEU A 88 27.65 -10.43 -8.92
N TYR A 89 27.21 -9.18 -9.14
CA TYR A 89 26.03 -8.92 -9.97
C TYR A 89 26.27 -9.24 -11.44
N LEU A 90 27.50 -9.08 -11.94
CA LEU A 90 27.89 -9.54 -13.27
C LEU A 90 28.06 -11.06 -13.32
N LEU A 91 28.70 -11.64 -12.31
CA LEU A 91 28.92 -13.08 -12.24
C LEU A 91 27.61 -13.87 -12.31
N PHE A 92 26.58 -13.37 -11.62
CA PHE A 92 25.23 -13.93 -11.65
C PHE A 92 24.38 -13.45 -12.85
N LYS A 93 24.98 -12.70 -13.79
CA LYS A 93 24.31 -12.16 -15.00
C LYS A 93 23.04 -11.37 -14.69
N LYS A 94 23.04 -10.64 -13.57
CA LYS A 94 21.92 -9.79 -13.14
C LYS A 94 21.96 -8.42 -13.81
N LEU A 95 23.16 -7.95 -14.12
CA LEU A 95 23.40 -6.63 -14.71
C LEU A 95 24.35 -6.74 -15.90
N PRO A 96 24.22 -5.84 -16.89
CA PRO A 96 24.96 -5.94 -18.15
C PRO A 96 26.46 -5.66 -17.97
N ASP A 97 26.82 -4.74 -17.07
CA ASP A 97 28.18 -4.27 -16.86
C ASP A 97 28.41 -3.73 -15.43
N ILE A 98 29.66 -3.42 -15.13
CA ILE A 98 30.11 -2.96 -13.81
C ILE A 98 29.70 -1.52 -13.51
N GLU A 99 29.51 -0.69 -14.53
CA GLU A 99 29.05 0.68 -14.34
C GLU A 99 27.60 0.68 -13.82
N CYS A 100 26.74 -0.13 -14.44
CA CYS A 100 25.38 -0.36 -14.00
C CYS A 100 25.33 -0.93 -12.57
N ALA A 101 26.18 -1.92 -12.26
CA ALA A 101 26.28 -2.49 -10.92
C ALA A 101 26.67 -1.46 -9.86
N ARG A 102 27.68 -0.63 -10.15
CA ARG A 102 28.14 0.42 -9.22
C ARG A 102 27.10 1.50 -9.00
N LYS A 103 26.39 1.94 -10.06
CA LYS A 103 25.28 2.90 -9.94
C LYS A 103 24.16 2.35 -9.03
N MET A 104 23.77 1.09 -9.25
CA MET A 104 22.76 0.44 -8.41
C MET A 104 23.21 0.36 -6.95
N ILE A 105 24.43 -0.10 -6.67
CA ILE A 105 24.98 -0.20 -5.31
C ILE A 105 25.07 1.18 -4.64
N ALA A 106 25.57 2.20 -5.34
CA ALA A 106 25.71 3.55 -4.79
C ALA A 106 24.37 4.22 -4.45
N SER A 107 23.30 3.85 -5.17
CA SER A 107 21.95 4.38 -4.91
C SER A 107 21.21 3.68 -3.76
N ARG A 108 21.72 2.52 -3.31
CA ARG A 108 21.06 1.64 -2.35
C ARG A 108 21.34 2.13 -0.93
N PRO A 109 20.30 2.33 -0.09
CA PRO A 109 20.52 2.64 1.32
C PRO A 109 21.06 1.42 2.08
N GLU A 110 22.10 1.63 2.88
CA GLU A 110 22.67 0.63 3.80
C GLU A 110 23.11 1.26 5.13
N PHE A 111 23.25 0.44 6.17
CA PHE A 111 23.88 0.83 7.43
C PHE A 111 25.35 0.42 7.44
N GLU A 112 26.15 1.15 8.23
CA GLU A 112 27.57 0.81 8.40
C GLU A 112 27.72 -0.58 9.04
N PRO A 113 28.69 -1.39 8.60
CA PRO A 113 28.95 -2.70 9.18
C PRO A 113 29.20 -2.64 10.70
N GLY A 114 28.57 -3.56 11.45
CA GLY A 114 28.72 -3.67 12.90
C GLY A 114 27.85 -2.71 13.72
N THR A 115 27.03 -1.88 13.08
CA THR A 115 26.08 -0.99 13.79
C THR A 115 24.95 -1.76 14.48
N HIS A 116 24.61 -2.95 13.98
CA HIS A 116 23.57 -3.82 14.54
C HIS A 116 24.13 -5.22 14.82
N GLN A 117 23.62 -5.87 15.86
CA GLN A 117 24.06 -7.20 16.30
C GLN A 117 23.07 -8.30 15.93
N ALA A 118 21.81 -7.98 15.69
CA ALA A 118 20.81 -8.95 15.24
C ALA A 118 19.62 -8.26 14.57
N THR A 119 18.84 -9.02 13.83
CA THR A 119 17.47 -8.65 13.48
C THR A 119 16.50 -9.40 14.38
N LEU A 120 15.59 -8.68 15.02
CA LEU A 120 14.43 -9.22 15.73
C LEU A 120 13.22 -9.12 14.82
N VAL A 121 12.46 -10.22 14.69
CA VAL A 121 11.31 -10.29 13.78
C VAL A 121 10.18 -11.05 14.45
N ALA A 122 8.99 -10.46 14.55
CA ALA A 122 7.84 -11.12 15.16
C ALA A 122 6.52 -10.65 14.52
N PRO A 123 5.42 -11.41 14.61
CA PRO A 123 4.09 -10.82 14.46
C PRO A 123 3.96 -9.66 15.43
N LEU A 124 3.36 -8.55 14.99
CA LEU A 124 3.21 -7.34 15.77
C LEU A 124 2.55 -7.63 17.12
N GLU A 125 1.45 -8.38 17.12
CA GLU A 125 0.69 -8.76 18.31
C GLU A 125 1.49 -9.60 19.33
N ARG A 126 2.62 -10.18 18.91
CA ARG A 126 3.53 -10.97 19.75
C ARG A 126 4.88 -10.31 19.98
N ALA A 127 5.11 -9.11 19.44
CA ALA A 127 6.36 -8.39 19.63
C ALA A 127 6.44 -7.87 21.07
N ASN A 128 7.42 -8.35 21.83
CA ASN A 128 7.74 -7.89 23.18
C ASN A 128 8.95 -6.94 23.20
N PHE A 129 9.18 -6.26 22.08
CA PHE A 129 10.21 -5.25 21.88
C PHE A 129 9.60 -4.10 21.08
N GLU A 130 10.16 -2.91 21.22
CA GLU A 130 9.76 -1.76 20.39
C GLU A 130 10.32 -1.93 18.97
N PRO A 131 9.46 -2.08 17.94
CA PRO A 131 9.90 -2.22 16.56
C PRO A 131 10.49 -0.92 16.04
N ASP A 132 11.47 -0.99 15.14
CA ASP A 132 11.85 0.17 14.34
C ASP A 132 10.81 0.42 13.25
N VAL A 133 10.33 -0.67 12.64
CA VAL A 133 9.33 -0.64 11.58
C VAL A 133 8.36 -1.81 11.69
N VAL A 134 7.20 -1.66 11.06
CA VAL A 134 6.21 -2.72 10.87
C VAL A 134 5.97 -2.96 9.39
N ILE A 135 6.16 -4.20 8.96
CA ILE A 135 6.03 -4.65 7.58
C ILE A 135 4.70 -5.36 7.38
N PHE A 136 3.95 -4.92 6.40
CA PHE A 136 2.69 -5.49 5.96
C PHE A 136 2.91 -6.27 4.67
N THR A 137 2.47 -7.53 4.62
CA THR A 137 2.37 -8.29 3.36
C THR A 137 0.94 -8.20 2.85
N VAL A 138 0.73 -7.52 1.73
CA VAL A 138 -0.59 -6.99 1.35
C VAL A 138 -0.84 -7.10 -0.14
N TRP A 139 -2.11 -7.05 -0.52
CA TRP A 139 -2.50 -6.81 -1.90
C TRP A 139 -2.38 -5.31 -2.26
N PRO A 140 -2.29 -4.96 -3.56
CA PRO A 140 -2.20 -3.56 -4.00
C PRO A 140 -3.32 -2.66 -3.44
N GLU A 141 -4.54 -3.17 -3.33
CA GLU A 141 -5.68 -2.41 -2.76
C GLU A 141 -5.45 -2.09 -1.26
N GLN A 142 -5.00 -3.07 -0.49
CA GLN A 142 -4.71 -2.88 0.94
C GLN A 142 -3.53 -1.91 1.15
N ALA A 143 -2.53 -1.95 0.28
CA ALA A 143 -1.43 -0.98 0.27
C ALA A 143 -1.94 0.44 -0.03
N MET A 144 -2.84 0.60 -0.99
CA MET A 144 -3.49 1.88 -1.28
C MET A 144 -4.24 2.40 -0.05
N TRP A 145 -4.94 1.56 0.70
CA TRP A 145 -5.63 1.99 1.92
C TRP A 145 -4.69 2.45 3.04
N LEU A 146 -3.49 1.87 3.16
CA LEU A 146 -2.45 2.40 4.06
C LEU A 146 -2.02 3.82 3.63
N CYS A 147 -1.88 4.07 2.32
CA CYS A 147 -1.61 5.42 1.80
C CYS A 147 -2.77 6.38 2.10
N CYS A 148 -4.02 5.96 1.85
CA CYS A 148 -5.20 6.76 2.17
C CYS A 148 -5.30 7.05 3.66
N ALA A 149 -4.96 6.11 4.54
CA ALA A 149 -4.93 6.33 5.99
C ALA A 149 -3.88 7.39 6.38
N LYS A 150 -2.72 7.40 5.72
CA LYS A 150 -1.70 8.43 5.93
C LYS A 150 -2.18 9.80 5.43
N THR A 151 -2.71 9.87 4.22
CA THR A 151 -3.27 11.12 3.67
C THR A 151 -4.48 11.61 4.48
N TYR A 152 -5.28 10.70 5.05
CA TYR A 152 -6.37 11.08 5.95
C TYR A 152 -5.84 11.76 7.21
N ALA A 153 -4.70 11.29 7.75
CA ALA A 153 -4.11 11.85 8.95
C ALA A 153 -3.34 13.15 8.72
N SER A 154 -2.59 13.28 7.62
CA SER A 154 -1.69 14.43 7.39
C SER A 154 -2.04 15.31 6.19
N GLY A 155 -2.89 14.84 5.26
CA GLY A 155 -3.15 15.49 3.98
C GLY A 155 -2.01 15.32 2.95
N GLU A 156 -0.91 14.66 3.32
CA GLU A 156 0.28 14.59 2.48
C GLU A 156 0.23 13.45 1.46
N ARG A 157 1.01 13.63 0.40
CA ARG A 157 1.25 12.62 -0.63
C ARG A 157 2.46 11.76 -0.25
N GLN A 158 2.31 10.44 -0.40
CA GLN A 158 3.42 9.51 -0.18
C GLN A 158 4.38 9.49 -1.37
N VAL A 159 5.68 9.47 -1.09
CA VAL A 159 6.75 9.33 -2.09
C VAL A 159 7.57 8.10 -1.76
N PHE A 160 7.51 7.11 -2.64
CA PHE A 160 8.19 5.83 -2.43
C PHE A 160 9.52 5.77 -3.17
N ARG A 161 10.51 5.14 -2.53
CA ARG A 161 11.83 4.88 -3.11
C ARG A 161 12.03 3.38 -3.12
N THR A 162 11.79 2.76 -4.28
CA THR A 162 11.89 1.30 -4.40
C THR A 162 12.74 0.83 -5.57
N SER A 163 13.34 -0.34 -5.41
CA SER A 163 14.13 -1.05 -6.41
C SER A 163 13.65 -2.50 -6.58
N GLY A 164 13.93 -3.11 -7.73
CA GLY A 164 13.79 -4.56 -7.92
C GLY A 164 14.94 -5.38 -7.31
N TYR A 165 15.97 -4.71 -6.79
CA TYR A 165 17.16 -5.31 -6.19
C TYR A 165 17.28 -4.94 -4.71
N ASN A 166 17.59 -5.93 -3.88
CA ASN A 166 17.82 -5.79 -2.43
C ASN A 166 16.69 -5.14 -1.60
N SER A 167 15.52 -4.90 -2.19
CA SER A 167 14.48 -4.06 -1.60
C SER A 167 13.89 -4.52 -0.26
N THR A 168 13.88 -5.81 0.07
CA THR A 168 13.36 -6.24 1.37
C THR A 168 14.25 -5.76 2.54
N CYS A 169 15.57 -5.70 2.35
CA CYS A 169 16.45 -5.16 3.40
C CYS A 169 16.66 -3.66 3.23
N ALA A 170 16.94 -3.20 2.01
CA ALA A 170 17.19 -1.79 1.73
C ALA A 170 15.93 -0.93 1.83
N ASP A 171 14.82 -1.32 1.19
CA ASP A 171 13.66 -0.46 1.03
C ASP A 171 12.65 -0.59 2.18
N LEU A 172 12.48 -1.78 2.76
CA LEU A 172 11.55 -1.98 3.89
C LEU A 172 12.14 -1.62 5.25
N LEU A 173 13.46 -1.78 5.44
CA LEU A 173 14.12 -1.40 6.70
C LEU A 173 14.92 -0.11 6.54
N VAL A 174 16.04 -0.15 5.83
CA VAL A 174 17.01 0.95 5.88
C VAL A 174 16.42 2.25 5.36
N GLN A 175 15.69 2.23 4.24
CA GLN A 175 15.04 3.40 3.66
C GLN A 175 14.03 3.99 4.65
N VAL A 176 13.16 3.16 5.23
CA VAL A 176 12.12 3.60 6.17
C VAL A 176 12.73 4.18 7.45
N MET A 177 13.71 3.48 8.04
CA MET A 177 14.41 3.94 9.24
C MET A 177 15.20 5.23 9.00
N LYS A 178 15.80 5.41 7.82
CA LYS A 178 16.58 6.61 7.50
C LYS A 178 15.72 7.82 7.12
N SER A 179 14.61 7.61 6.41
CA SER A 179 13.74 8.72 6.02
C SER A 179 12.67 9.05 7.05
N GLY A 180 12.36 8.13 7.97
CA GLY A 180 11.19 8.27 8.85
C GLY A 180 9.88 8.25 8.06
N GLU A 181 9.87 7.64 6.88
CA GLU A 181 8.72 7.65 5.96
C GLU A 181 8.36 6.23 5.56
N MET A 182 7.05 5.95 5.47
CA MET A 182 6.57 4.67 4.97
C MET A 182 7.06 4.41 3.54
N ASN A 183 7.32 3.14 3.22
CA ASN A 183 7.80 2.75 1.90
C ASN A 183 7.10 1.50 1.38
N ILE A 184 7.11 1.33 0.06
CA ILE A 184 6.56 0.16 -0.63
C ILE A 184 7.68 -0.61 -1.32
N THR A 185 7.53 -1.92 -1.47
CA THR A 185 8.30 -2.67 -2.45
C THR A 185 7.50 -3.82 -3.05
N PHE A 186 7.79 -4.11 -4.31
CA PHE A 186 7.31 -5.31 -5.00
C PHE A 186 8.00 -6.59 -4.51
N GLY A 187 8.98 -6.51 -3.61
CA GLY A 187 9.83 -7.64 -3.25
C GLY A 187 10.89 -7.87 -4.32
N CYS A 188 12.16 -7.82 -3.92
CA CYS A 188 13.26 -7.93 -4.89
C CYS A 188 13.33 -9.31 -5.52
N TYR A 189 14.07 -9.40 -6.63
CA TYR A 189 14.35 -10.67 -7.31
C TYR A 189 14.72 -11.80 -6.33
N GLY A 190 15.64 -11.53 -5.39
CA GLY A 190 16.07 -12.51 -4.41
C GLY A 190 14.98 -12.90 -3.41
N ALA A 191 14.10 -11.97 -3.02
CA ALA A 191 12.98 -12.25 -2.13
C ALA A 191 11.95 -13.13 -2.84
N ARG A 192 11.48 -12.74 -4.02
CA ARG A 192 10.52 -13.52 -4.80
C ARG A 192 11.06 -14.90 -5.18
N ALA A 193 12.36 -15.03 -5.46
CA ALA A 193 12.98 -16.33 -5.74
C ALA A 193 13.18 -17.24 -4.51
N SER A 194 13.08 -16.70 -3.29
CA SER A 194 13.43 -17.44 -2.05
C SER A 194 12.28 -17.54 -1.04
N THR A 195 11.10 -17.04 -1.41
CA THR A 195 9.92 -16.99 -0.55
C THR A 195 8.68 -17.34 -1.36
N GLU A 196 7.56 -17.48 -0.67
CA GLU A 196 6.26 -17.81 -1.23
C GLU A 196 5.39 -16.57 -1.53
N ILE A 197 5.99 -15.38 -1.63
CA ILE A 197 5.27 -14.17 -2.02
C ILE A 197 4.65 -14.41 -3.40
N ASP A 198 3.34 -14.25 -3.50
CA ASP A 198 2.63 -14.44 -4.77
C ASP A 198 2.63 -13.19 -5.65
N ASP A 199 2.18 -13.33 -6.89
CA ASP A 199 2.17 -12.26 -7.90
C ASP A 199 1.24 -11.10 -7.55
N SER A 200 0.27 -11.34 -6.66
CA SER A 200 -0.67 -10.34 -6.14
C SER A 200 -0.24 -9.77 -4.79
N GLU A 201 0.83 -10.27 -4.18
CA GLU A 201 1.38 -9.75 -2.92
C GLU A 201 2.51 -8.74 -3.18
N LEU A 202 2.50 -7.66 -2.39
CA LEU A 202 3.60 -6.71 -2.24
C LEU A 202 3.80 -6.39 -0.76
N TYR A 203 4.82 -5.59 -0.46
CA TYR A 203 5.10 -5.15 0.90
C TYR A 203 4.93 -3.65 1.07
N VAL A 204 4.39 -3.26 2.23
CA VAL A 204 4.46 -1.90 2.76
C VAL A 204 5.18 -1.95 4.09
N SER A 205 6.11 -1.03 4.35
CA SER A 205 6.74 -0.87 5.66
C SER A 205 6.44 0.52 6.20
N VAL A 206 6.09 0.59 7.48
CA VAL A 206 5.70 1.82 8.17
C VAL A 206 6.61 2.01 9.39
N PRO A 207 7.18 3.20 9.62
CA PRO A 207 7.89 3.51 10.86
C PRO A 207 6.98 3.26 12.07
N TYR A 208 7.48 2.63 13.12
CA TYR A 208 6.64 2.26 14.26
C TYR A 208 5.90 3.46 14.89
N GLU A 209 6.53 4.62 14.94
CA GLU A 209 5.94 5.87 15.44
C GLU A 209 4.68 6.33 14.67
N GLN A 210 4.54 5.98 13.38
CA GLN A 210 3.39 6.35 12.56
C GLN A 210 2.23 5.37 12.68
N LEU A 211 2.48 4.18 13.25
CA LEU A 211 1.51 3.11 13.33
C LEU A 211 0.24 3.51 14.11
N PRO A 212 0.32 4.15 15.30
CA PRO A 212 -0.88 4.56 16.03
C PRO A 212 -1.75 5.53 15.23
N VAL A 213 -1.14 6.51 14.55
CA VAL A 213 -1.86 7.53 13.77
C VAL A 213 -2.62 6.89 12.60
N LEU A 214 -2.00 5.96 11.89
CA LEU A 214 -2.68 5.24 10.81
C LEU A 214 -3.81 4.34 11.33
N ALA A 215 -3.62 3.70 12.49
CA ALA A 215 -4.64 2.87 13.14
C ALA A 215 -5.87 3.70 13.58
N GLU A 216 -5.72 4.99 13.88
CA GLU A 216 -6.86 5.88 14.17
C GLU A 216 -7.65 6.28 12.89
N SER A 217 -6.98 6.36 11.74
CA SER A 217 -7.59 6.72 10.46
C SER A 217 -8.35 5.55 9.81
N LEU A 218 -7.80 4.35 9.89
CA LEU A 218 -8.32 3.17 9.18
C LEU A 218 -9.79 2.83 9.52
N PRO A 219 -10.22 2.78 10.80
CA PRO A 219 -11.62 2.54 11.14
C PRO A 219 -12.59 3.57 10.54
N LYS A 220 -12.16 4.83 10.42
CA LYS A 220 -12.97 5.91 9.82
C LYS A 220 -13.15 5.68 8.31
N LEU A 221 -12.09 5.22 7.63
CA LEU A 221 -12.17 4.82 6.22
C LEU A 221 -12.99 3.53 6.05
N ALA A 222 -12.86 2.58 6.97
CA ALA A 222 -13.59 1.32 6.97
C ALA A 222 -15.10 1.49 7.16
N ALA A 223 -15.53 2.57 7.82
CA ALA A 223 -16.95 2.88 8.00
C ALA A 223 -17.70 3.16 6.67
N LYS A 224 -16.99 3.61 5.62
CA LYS A 224 -17.63 3.98 4.35
C LYS A 224 -16.78 3.68 3.12
N SER A 225 -15.60 4.28 3.00
CA SER A 225 -14.83 4.30 1.76
C SER A 225 -14.31 2.92 1.33
N ILE A 226 -13.81 2.13 2.29
CA ILE A 226 -13.32 0.76 2.01
C ILE A 226 -14.44 -0.14 1.47
N PRO A 227 -15.60 -0.30 2.15
CA PRO A 227 -16.66 -1.16 1.64
C PRO A 227 -17.33 -0.62 0.37
N GLU A 228 -17.36 0.69 0.15
CA GLU A 228 -17.85 1.30 -1.10
C GLU A 228 -16.95 0.98 -2.30
N GLU A 229 -15.63 1.11 -2.15
CA GLU A 229 -14.66 0.75 -3.19
C GLU A 229 -14.75 -0.74 -3.54
N ARG A 230 -14.79 -1.61 -2.53
CA ARG A 230 -14.86 -3.06 -2.73
C ARG A 230 -16.16 -3.49 -3.42
N ARG A 231 -17.26 -2.78 -3.18
CA ARG A 231 -18.54 -2.96 -3.88
C ARG A 231 -18.59 -2.29 -5.26
N LYS A 232 -17.53 -1.61 -5.67
CA LYS A 232 -17.40 -0.92 -6.97
C LYS A 232 -18.56 0.04 -7.23
N ILE A 233 -18.96 0.83 -6.23
CA ILE A 233 -20.17 1.68 -6.32
C ILE A 233 -20.13 2.72 -7.45
N TYR A 234 -18.93 3.08 -7.93
CA TYR A 234 -18.75 4.01 -9.05
C TYR A 234 -18.65 3.32 -10.41
N LEU A 235 -18.73 1.99 -10.48
CA LEU A 235 -18.65 1.27 -11.74
C LEU A 235 -20.03 1.30 -12.43
N PRO A 236 -20.20 2.04 -13.54
CA PRO A 236 -21.41 1.89 -14.35
C PRO A 236 -21.45 0.48 -14.98
N PRO A 237 -22.61 0.01 -15.47
CA PRO A 237 -22.65 -1.21 -16.27
C PRO A 237 -21.63 -1.11 -17.41
N ILE A 238 -20.61 -1.97 -17.39
CA ILE A 238 -19.62 -2.04 -18.46
C ILE A 238 -20.34 -2.61 -19.67
N MET A 239 -20.50 -1.81 -20.73
CA MET A 239 -20.85 -2.35 -22.04
C MET A 239 -19.56 -2.86 -22.69
N ASP A 240 -19.36 -4.18 -22.64
CA ASP A 240 -18.26 -4.88 -23.30
C ASP A 240 -18.46 -5.01 -24.82
N ASN A 241 -19.70 -4.82 -25.28
CA ASN A 241 -20.05 -4.65 -26.69
C ASN A 241 -20.14 -3.16 -27.06
N ILE A 242 -19.08 -2.63 -27.65
CA ILE A 242 -19.03 -1.25 -28.15
C ILE A 242 -19.57 -1.22 -29.58
N SER A 243 -20.84 -0.81 -29.74
CA SER A 243 -21.40 -0.52 -31.06
C SER A 243 -20.78 0.75 -31.65
N ARG A 244 -20.56 0.78 -32.97
CA ARG A 244 -20.29 2.06 -33.66
C ARG A 244 -21.53 2.95 -33.51
N PRO A 245 -21.37 4.26 -33.24
CA PRO A 245 -22.49 5.19 -33.31
C PRO A 245 -23.20 5.02 -34.65
N GLY A 246 -24.53 4.94 -34.64
CA GLY A 246 -25.31 4.94 -35.89
C GLY A 246 -25.07 6.25 -36.66
N GLN A 247 -25.29 6.24 -37.98
CA GLN A 247 -25.15 7.47 -38.79
C GLN A 247 -26.09 8.61 -38.33
N ASP A 248 -27.08 8.30 -37.50
CA ASP A 248 -28.11 9.20 -36.98
C ASP A 248 -27.97 9.53 -35.47
N ASP A 249 -26.84 9.15 -34.83
CA ASP A 249 -26.57 9.49 -33.42
C ASP A 249 -25.87 10.86 -33.33
N ASP A 250 -26.62 11.90 -32.96
CA ASP A 250 -26.07 13.26 -32.79
C ASP A 250 -25.37 13.46 -31.43
N GLY A 251 -25.27 12.41 -30.61
CA GLY A 251 -24.58 12.42 -29.33
C GLY A 251 -25.31 13.18 -28.22
N LYS A 252 -26.57 13.58 -28.43
CA LYS A 252 -27.34 14.28 -27.39
C LYS A 252 -27.79 13.32 -26.30
N VAL A 253 -27.53 13.76 -25.06
CA VAL A 253 -27.92 13.03 -23.85
C VAL A 253 -29.04 13.77 -23.15
N GLU A 254 -30.14 13.06 -22.92
CA GLU A 254 -31.23 13.46 -22.05
C GLU A 254 -30.90 13.09 -20.61
N LEU A 255 -31.06 14.06 -19.70
CA LEU A 255 -30.83 13.91 -18.27
C LEU A 255 -32.17 13.86 -17.55
N LEU A 256 -32.45 12.73 -16.89
CA LEU A 256 -33.68 12.51 -16.15
C LEU A 256 -33.38 12.42 -14.66
N ILE A 257 -34.15 13.17 -13.86
CA ILE A 257 -34.05 13.18 -12.40
C ILE A 257 -35.37 12.67 -11.82
N ASP A 258 -35.29 11.62 -11.01
CA ASP A 258 -36.39 11.13 -10.19
C ASP A 258 -36.49 11.99 -8.93
N GLU A 259 -37.45 12.93 -8.93
CA GLU A 259 -37.65 13.88 -7.83
C GLU A 259 -38.06 13.19 -6.53
N GLU A 260 -38.78 12.07 -6.57
CA GLU A 260 -39.19 11.34 -5.36
C GLU A 260 -37.99 10.72 -4.65
N ARG A 261 -37.03 10.21 -5.43
CA ARG A 261 -35.80 9.63 -4.89
C ARG A 261 -34.74 10.65 -4.55
N CYS A 262 -34.70 11.80 -5.22
CA CYS A 262 -33.73 12.85 -4.94
C CYS A 262 -33.89 13.39 -3.51
N ASN A 263 -32.86 13.24 -2.68
CA ASN A 263 -32.86 13.72 -1.29
C ASN A 263 -32.14 15.06 -1.09
N GLY A 264 -31.71 15.71 -2.16
CA GLY A 264 -31.09 17.03 -2.08
C GLY A 264 -29.64 17.09 -1.60
N CYS A 265 -28.87 15.99 -1.66
CA CYS A 265 -27.50 15.93 -1.12
C CYS A 265 -26.41 16.74 -1.88
N SER A 266 -26.75 17.43 -2.96
CA SER A 266 -25.86 18.28 -3.78
C SER A 266 -24.65 17.62 -4.44
N LEU A 267 -24.46 16.30 -4.35
CA LEU A 267 -23.29 15.63 -4.95
C LEU A 267 -23.25 15.75 -6.48
N CYS A 268 -24.41 15.73 -7.16
CA CYS A 268 -24.47 15.89 -8.61
C CYS A 268 -24.06 17.28 -9.10
N GLU A 269 -24.38 18.32 -8.32
CA GLU A 269 -23.93 19.69 -8.55
C GLU A 269 -22.43 19.81 -8.30
N ALA A 270 -21.94 19.30 -7.16
CA ALA A 270 -20.54 19.39 -6.77
C ALA A 270 -19.58 18.63 -7.70
N PHE A 271 -19.98 17.46 -8.21
CA PHE A 271 -19.12 16.62 -9.05
C PHE A 271 -19.28 16.86 -10.56
N CYS A 272 -20.24 17.68 -11.01
CA CYS A 272 -20.42 17.92 -12.43
C CYS A 272 -19.40 18.95 -12.95
N PRO A 273 -18.40 18.55 -13.79
CA PRO A 273 -17.37 19.48 -14.27
C PRO A 273 -17.94 20.56 -15.21
N ALA A 274 -19.08 20.27 -15.83
CA ALA A 274 -19.77 21.18 -16.74
C ALA A 274 -20.86 22.03 -16.04
N SER A 275 -21.00 21.91 -14.71
CA SER A 275 -22.01 22.64 -13.92
C SER A 275 -23.42 22.52 -14.51
N VAL A 276 -23.79 21.28 -14.87
CA VAL A 276 -25.07 20.96 -15.53
C VAL A 276 -26.24 20.97 -14.55
N PHE A 277 -25.96 20.73 -13.27
CA PHE A 277 -26.96 20.64 -12.21
C PHE A 277 -26.87 21.84 -11.27
N GLU A 278 -28.01 22.29 -10.78
CA GLU A 278 -28.14 23.24 -9.68
C GLU A 278 -29.17 22.73 -8.67
N MET A 279 -28.96 23.04 -7.39
CA MET A 279 -29.90 22.67 -6.34
C MET A 279 -30.96 23.76 -6.15
N MET A 280 -32.23 23.43 -6.39
CA MET A 280 -33.35 24.36 -6.26
C MET A 280 -34.43 23.82 -5.32
N GLU A 281 -35.17 24.72 -4.67
CA GLU A 281 -36.31 24.35 -3.84
C GLU A 281 -37.50 23.98 -4.74
N HIS A 282 -38.04 22.77 -4.54
CA HIS A 282 -39.21 22.27 -5.25
C HIS A 282 -40.13 21.56 -4.25
N ASN A 283 -41.39 22.00 -4.14
CA ASN A 283 -42.38 21.46 -3.20
C ASN A 283 -41.89 21.37 -1.74
N GLY A 284 -41.14 22.38 -1.27
CA GLY A 284 -40.62 22.47 0.10
C GLY A 284 -39.42 21.57 0.41
N ALA A 285 -38.79 20.98 -0.61
CA ALA A 285 -37.56 20.21 -0.48
C ALA A 285 -36.52 20.63 -1.53
N MET A 286 -35.24 20.56 -1.19
CA MET A 286 -34.16 20.82 -2.17
C MET A 286 -34.03 19.64 -3.14
N LYS A 287 -34.09 19.93 -4.43
CA LYS A 287 -33.99 18.96 -5.53
C LYS A 287 -32.95 19.41 -6.55
N ALA A 288 -32.33 18.44 -7.21
CA ALA A 288 -31.42 18.72 -8.31
C ALA A 288 -32.23 19.07 -9.57
N VAL A 289 -31.82 20.14 -10.26
CA VAL A 289 -32.42 20.60 -11.51
C VAL A 289 -31.35 20.67 -12.59
N VAL A 290 -31.68 20.24 -13.80
CA VAL A 290 -30.79 20.34 -14.96
C VAL A 290 -30.91 21.73 -15.56
N ILE A 291 -29.85 22.53 -15.51
CA ILE A 291 -29.83 23.92 -16.00
C ILE A 291 -29.09 24.10 -17.33
N LYS A 292 -28.17 23.19 -17.68
CA LYS A 292 -27.29 23.29 -18.86
C LYS A 292 -27.08 21.92 -19.50
N ALA A 293 -28.15 21.27 -19.92
CA ALA A 293 -28.10 19.91 -20.46
C ALA A 293 -27.13 19.79 -21.66
N GLU A 294 -27.03 20.83 -22.47
CA GLU A 294 -26.16 20.94 -23.64
C GLU A 294 -24.67 20.84 -23.34
N ASN A 295 -24.25 21.12 -22.09
CA ASN A 295 -22.86 21.01 -21.67
C ASN A 295 -22.52 19.61 -21.12
N CYS A 296 -23.49 18.69 -21.09
CA CYS A 296 -23.27 17.35 -20.57
C CYS A 296 -22.32 16.55 -21.49
N SER A 297 -21.17 16.15 -20.96
CA SER A 297 -20.20 15.28 -21.64
C SER A 297 -20.49 13.78 -21.48
N ALA A 298 -21.65 13.42 -20.92
CA ALA A 298 -22.07 12.05 -20.68
C ALA A 298 -21.03 11.22 -19.88
N CYS A 299 -20.34 11.82 -18.91
CA CYS A 299 -19.29 11.12 -18.13
C CYS A 299 -19.82 10.18 -17.04
N TYR A 300 -21.14 10.15 -16.81
CA TYR A 300 -21.84 9.34 -15.79
C TYR A 300 -21.46 9.60 -14.32
N THR A 301 -20.60 10.58 -14.01
CA THR A 301 -20.20 10.89 -12.62
C THR A 301 -21.40 11.19 -11.74
N CYS A 302 -22.37 11.99 -12.20
CA CYS A 302 -23.57 12.30 -11.42
C CYS A 302 -24.43 11.06 -11.11
N VAL A 303 -24.50 10.09 -12.03
CA VAL A 303 -25.22 8.82 -11.84
C VAL A 303 -24.50 7.97 -10.80
N GLY A 304 -23.18 7.83 -10.92
CA GLY A 304 -22.38 7.05 -9.98
C GLY A 304 -22.30 7.65 -8.57
N GLN A 305 -22.31 8.99 -8.45
CA GLN A 305 -22.22 9.69 -7.18
C GLN A 305 -23.57 9.86 -6.48
N CYS A 306 -24.70 9.62 -7.14
CA CYS A 306 -26.02 9.79 -6.52
C CYS A 306 -26.33 8.61 -5.57
N PRO A 307 -26.34 8.81 -4.24
CA PRO A 307 -26.58 7.72 -3.28
C PRO A 307 -28.00 7.17 -3.40
N GLN A 308 -28.94 7.98 -3.87
CA GLN A 308 -30.33 7.60 -4.09
C GLN A 308 -30.58 6.95 -5.45
N ARG A 309 -29.57 6.93 -6.34
CA ARG A 309 -29.67 6.54 -7.76
C ARG A 309 -30.86 7.21 -8.46
N ALA A 310 -31.02 8.50 -8.23
CA ALA A 310 -32.11 9.33 -8.73
C ALA A 310 -31.84 9.93 -10.12
N ILE A 311 -30.64 9.75 -10.69
CA ILE A 311 -30.23 10.36 -11.96
C ILE A 311 -30.07 9.28 -13.02
N GLN A 312 -30.62 9.50 -14.22
CA GLN A 312 -30.44 8.67 -15.40
C GLN A 312 -29.96 9.52 -16.58
N LEU A 313 -29.01 9.01 -17.35
CA LEU A 313 -28.65 9.52 -18.67
C LEU A 313 -29.29 8.62 -19.73
N ARG A 314 -29.93 9.20 -20.74
CA ARG A 314 -30.42 8.51 -21.93
C ARG A 314 -29.80 9.13 -23.17
N HIS A 315 -29.24 8.32 -24.05
CA HIS A 315 -28.88 8.78 -25.39
C HIS A 315 -30.16 8.90 -26.20
N ALA A 316 -30.43 10.09 -26.75
CA ALA A 316 -31.60 10.28 -27.59
C ALA A 316 -31.42 9.43 -28.86
N LYS A 317 -32.36 8.51 -29.10
CA LYS A 317 -32.55 7.96 -30.45
C LYS A 317 -33.45 8.94 -31.18
N ILE A 318 -32.97 9.49 -32.30
CA ILE A 318 -33.84 10.20 -33.25
C ILE A 318 -34.84 9.20 -33.82
#